data_AF-A0A094HT64-F1
#
_entry.id   AF-A0A094HT64-F1
#
_cell.length_a   1.000
_cell.length_b   1.000
_cell.length_c   1.000
_cell.angle_alpha   90.00
_cell.angle_beta   90.00
_cell.angle_gamma   90.00
#
_symmetry.space_group_name_H-M   'P 1'
#
loop_
_entity.id
_entity.type
_entity.pdbx_description
1 polymer ?
#
loop_
_entity_poly.entity_id
_entity_poly.type
_entity_poly.pdbx_seq_one_letter_code
_entity_poly.pdbx_strand_id
1 'polypeptide(L)'
;MMATIKAASTPVIFPGRTPSQLVAYTYHTSAGRDKLLRTVQNIAGFAAWGLQRSPANKQRLLPLIVSLTLVKKHLRLTAKLTRGSGIIALFHFAATAAKNQEKDKVLKHLLVGKLLSQGVFATLDFLCYNDAVGIVTLPNVAAVQRKAYKAWLCGVIFSTISTLYSLVEIWRRQNYTAEINGQAAENISKE
;
A
#
# COMPACT_ATOMS: atom_id res chain seq x y z
N MET A 1 -2.97 16.41 -38.34
CA MET A 1 -3.81 17.07 -37.31
C MET A 1 -4.09 16.02 -36.23
N MET A 2 -3.19 15.85 -35.27
CA MET A 2 -3.24 14.79 -34.24
C MET A 2 -3.64 15.40 -32.90
N ALA A 3 -4.81 15.03 -32.39
CA ALA A 3 -5.26 15.39 -31.05
C ALA A 3 -4.83 14.32 -30.05
N THR A 4 -3.90 14.67 -29.16
CA THR A 4 -3.47 13.84 -28.04
C THR A 4 -4.42 14.05 -26.86
N ILE A 5 -5.37 13.13 -26.66
CA ILE A 5 -6.30 13.18 -25.52
C ILE A 5 -5.66 12.51 -24.29
N LYS A 6 -5.20 13.39 -23.41
CA LYS A 6 -5.08 13.32 -21.95
C LYS A 6 -5.66 12.04 -21.29
N ALA A 7 -4.78 11.21 -20.74
CA ALA A 7 -5.13 10.05 -19.92
C ALA A 7 -5.78 10.48 -18.59
N ALA A 8 -7.09 10.29 -18.47
CA ALA A 8 -7.80 10.35 -17.20
C ALA A 8 -7.50 9.08 -16.38
N SER A 9 -6.88 9.23 -15.22
CA SER A 9 -6.70 8.14 -14.26
C SER A 9 -8.03 7.82 -13.56
N THR A 10 -8.85 6.98 -14.18
CA THR A 10 -10.00 6.37 -13.51
C THR A 10 -9.54 5.24 -12.57
N PRO A 11 -10.21 5.02 -11.43
CA PRO A 11 -9.99 3.82 -10.64
C PRO A 11 -10.45 2.63 -11.47
N VAL A 12 -9.52 1.73 -11.80
CA VAL A 12 -9.83 0.54 -12.60
C VAL A 12 -10.65 -0.44 -11.76
N ILE A 13 -11.96 -0.28 -11.80
CA ILE A 13 -12.91 -1.35 -11.49
C ILE A 13 -12.88 -2.25 -12.72
N PHE A 14 -12.35 -3.48 -12.58
CA PHE A 14 -12.20 -4.43 -13.69
C PHE A 14 -13.44 -5.35 -13.78
N PRO A 15 -14.46 -5.04 -14.61
CA PRO A 15 -15.50 -6.01 -14.93
C PRO A 15 -14.92 -7.11 -15.84
N GLY A 16 -15.14 -8.39 -15.48
CA GLY A 16 -15.01 -9.49 -16.44
C GLY A 16 -13.76 -10.40 -16.40
N ARG A 17 -12.93 -10.40 -15.35
CA ARG A 17 -11.85 -11.42 -15.23
C ARG A 17 -12.31 -12.64 -14.44
N THR A 18 -12.03 -13.83 -14.98
CA THR A 18 -12.21 -15.11 -14.27
C THR A 18 -11.29 -15.19 -13.03
N PRO A 19 -11.65 -15.95 -11.98
CA PRO A 19 -10.86 -16.05 -10.75
C PRO A 19 -9.40 -16.46 -11.00
N SER A 20 -9.15 -17.31 -12.00
CA SER A 20 -7.81 -17.74 -12.39
C SER A 20 -6.94 -16.60 -12.93
N GLN A 21 -7.51 -15.68 -13.70
CA GLN A 21 -6.79 -14.51 -14.22
C GLN A 21 -6.50 -13.47 -13.14
N LEU A 22 -7.37 -13.36 -12.13
CA LEU A 22 -7.11 -12.52 -10.95
C LEU A 22 -5.96 -13.08 -10.12
N VAL A 23 -5.92 -14.40 -9.91
CA VAL A 23 -4.83 -15.08 -9.20
C VAL A 23 -3.51 -14.94 -9.97
N ALA A 24 -3.51 -15.14 -11.29
CA ALA A 24 -2.33 -14.93 -12.14
C ALA A 24 -1.83 -13.47 -12.05
N TYR A 25 -2.73 -12.48 -12.15
CA TYR A 25 -2.36 -11.07 -12.05
C TYR A 25 -1.82 -10.69 -10.66
N THR A 26 -2.34 -11.29 -9.59
CA THR A 26 -1.79 -11.11 -8.24
C THR A 26 -0.44 -11.80 -8.05
N TYR A 27 -0.18 -12.90 -8.75
CA TYR A 27 1.08 -13.61 -8.68
C TYR A 27 2.21 -12.84 -9.38
N HIS A 28 1.92 -12.20 -10.52
CA HIS A 28 2.89 -11.46 -11.32
C HIS A 28 3.29 -10.09 -10.75
N THR A 29 2.48 -9.49 -9.88
CA THR A 29 2.75 -8.15 -9.33
C THR A 29 3.30 -8.23 -7.91
N SER A 30 4.33 -7.43 -7.59
CA SER A 30 4.94 -7.40 -6.25
C SER A 30 3.93 -7.06 -5.15
N ALA A 31 2.90 -6.26 -5.48
CA ALA A 31 1.79 -5.93 -4.58
C ALA A 31 0.82 -7.10 -4.37
N GLY A 32 0.56 -7.91 -5.39
CA GLY A 32 -0.30 -9.08 -5.27
C GLY A 32 0.34 -10.20 -4.44
N ARG A 33 1.68 -10.37 -4.54
CA ARG A 33 2.44 -11.29 -3.68
C ARG A 33 2.34 -10.94 -2.19
N ASP A 34 2.49 -9.67 -1.81
CA ASP A 34 2.35 -9.23 -0.40
C ASP A 34 0.91 -9.44 0.12
N LYS A 35 -0.11 -9.21 -0.73
CA LYS A 35 -1.51 -9.50 -0.38
C LYS A 35 -1.75 -10.99 -0.16
N LEU A 36 -1.27 -11.85 -1.06
CA LEU A 36 -1.41 -13.30 -0.95
C LEU A 36 -0.76 -13.83 0.34
N LEU A 37 0.48 -13.41 0.62
CA LEU A 37 1.20 -13.78 1.85
C LEU A 37 0.40 -13.38 3.11
N ARG A 38 -0.21 -12.18 3.13
CA ARG A 38 -1.04 -11.73 4.25
C ARG A 38 -2.33 -12.54 4.40
N THR A 39 -2.98 -12.90 3.30
CA THR A 39 -4.19 -13.73 3.34
C THR A 39 -3.88 -15.09 3.95
N VAL A 40 -2.81 -15.74 3.50
CA VAL A 40 -2.37 -17.04 4.06
C VAL A 40 -1.99 -16.90 5.54
N GLN A 41 -1.29 -15.84 5.93
CA GLN A 41 -0.97 -15.56 7.34
C GLN A 41 -2.21 -15.41 8.21
N ASN A 42 -3.24 -14.71 7.72
CA ASN A 42 -4.48 -14.48 8.44
C ASN A 42 -5.30 -15.76 8.57
N ILE A 43 -5.36 -16.59 7.52
CA ILE A 43 -6.01 -17.90 7.55
C ILE A 43 -5.30 -18.82 8.54
N ALA A 44 -3.96 -18.92 8.50
CA ALA A 44 -3.19 -19.74 9.43
C ALA A 44 -3.39 -19.31 10.89
N GLY A 45 -3.42 -17.99 11.14
CA GLY A 45 -3.70 -17.44 12.47
C GLY A 45 -5.13 -17.73 12.95
N PHE A 46 -6.11 -17.62 12.04
CA PHE A 46 -7.50 -17.90 12.35
C PHE A 46 -7.73 -19.38 12.65
N ALA A 47 -7.15 -20.28 11.84
CA ALA A 47 -7.20 -21.72 12.07
C ALA A 47 -6.58 -22.11 13.43
N ALA A 48 -5.41 -21.57 13.76
CA ALA A 48 -4.76 -21.82 15.05
C ALA A 48 -5.61 -21.35 16.24
N TRP A 49 -6.24 -20.18 16.12
CA TRP A 49 -7.14 -19.65 17.14
C TRP A 49 -8.41 -20.50 17.32
N GLY A 50 -9.01 -20.97 16.23
CA GLY A 50 -10.16 -21.87 16.27
C GLY A 50 -9.85 -23.18 17.00
N LEU A 51 -8.71 -23.79 16.67
CA LEU A 51 -8.23 -25.03 17.29
C LEU A 51 -7.90 -24.87 18.78
N GLN A 52 -7.38 -23.71 19.19
CA GLN A 52 -7.08 -23.41 20.58
C GLN A 52 -8.33 -23.29 21.47
N ARG A 53 -9.53 -23.12 20.87
CA ARG A 53 -10.78 -23.02 21.62
C ARG A 53 -11.47 -24.35 21.88
N SER A 54 -11.13 -25.43 21.18
CA SER A 54 -11.72 -26.76 21.44
C SER A 54 -11.05 -27.43 22.65
N PRO A 55 -11.71 -27.53 23.83
CA PRO A 55 -11.09 -28.08 25.04
C PRO A 55 -10.77 -29.58 24.92
N ALA A 56 -11.56 -30.34 24.16
CA ALA A 56 -11.49 -31.81 24.10
C ALA A 56 -10.26 -32.37 23.35
N ASN A 57 -9.64 -31.59 22.46
CA ASN A 57 -8.60 -32.09 21.54
C ASN A 57 -7.28 -31.31 21.60
N LYS A 58 -7.10 -30.43 22.61
CA LYS A 58 -5.90 -29.58 22.72
C LYS A 58 -4.60 -30.36 22.67
N GLN A 59 -4.49 -31.46 23.42
CA GLN A 59 -3.26 -32.26 23.48
C GLN A 59 -2.96 -32.98 22.17
N ARG A 60 -3.99 -33.48 21.45
CA ARG A 60 -3.83 -34.14 20.15
C ARG A 60 -3.50 -33.17 19.02
N LEU A 61 -4.00 -31.93 19.11
CA LEU A 61 -3.87 -30.91 18.07
C LEU A 61 -2.72 -29.90 18.31
N LEU A 62 -2.04 -29.98 19.46
CA LEU A 62 -0.83 -29.22 19.77
C LEU A 62 0.20 -29.16 18.62
N PRO A 63 0.62 -30.28 17.99
CA PRO A 63 1.60 -30.22 16.90
C PRO A 63 1.09 -29.41 15.70
N LEU A 64 -0.20 -29.51 15.39
CA LEU A 64 -0.81 -28.76 14.29
C LEU A 64 -0.89 -27.25 14.61
N ILE A 65 -1.22 -26.89 15.85
CA ILE A 65 -1.23 -25.49 16.32
C ILE A 65 0.18 -24.87 16.27
N VAL A 66 1.20 -25.62 16.67
CA VAL A 66 2.61 -25.18 16.62
C VAL A 66 3.04 -24.97 15.18
N SER A 67 2.76 -25.93 14.28
CA SER A 67 3.05 -25.80 12.85
C SER A 67 2.40 -24.58 12.21
N LEU A 68 1.10 -24.33 12.48
CA LEU A 68 0.41 -23.13 11.98
C LEU A 68 1.04 -21.82 12.50
N THR A 69 1.49 -21.83 13.76
CA THR A 69 2.15 -20.67 14.37
C THR A 69 3.53 -20.42 13.74
N LEU A 70 4.28 -21.48 13.44
CA LEU A 70 5.57 -21.40 12.75
C LEU A 70 5.40 -20.92 11.31
N VAL A 71 4.45 -21.50 10.56
CA VAL A 71 4.12 -21.04 9.19
C VAL A 71 3.79 -19.54 9.19
N LYS A 72 2.97 -19.08 10.13
CA LYS A 72 2.66 -17.65 10.29
C LYS A 72 3.92 -16.81 10.54
N LYS A 73 4.85 -17.27 11.39
CA LYS A 73 6.13 -16.58 11.66
C LYS A 73 6.99 -16.48 10.41
N HIS A 74 7.20 -17.60 9.70
CA HIS A 74 8.00 -17.63 8.48
C HIS A 74 7.39 -16.74 7.39
N LEU A 75 6.07 -16.83 7.17
CA LEU A 75 5.40 -15.98 6.18
C LEU A 75 5.50 -14.49 6.53
N ARG A 76 5.45 -14.13 7.82
CA ARG A 76 5.68 -12.75 8.26
C ARG A 76 7.09 -12.26 7.93
N LEU A 77 8.10 -13.10 8.13
CA LEU A 77 9.48 -12.81 7.74
C LEU A 77 9.62 -12.66 6.22
N THR A 78 9.05 -13.58 5.44
CA THR A 78 9.03 -13.51 3.97
C THR A 78 8.37 -12.22 3.46
N ALA A 79 7.32 -11.76 4.14
CA ALA A 79 6.66 -10.50 3.79
C ALA A 79 7.55 -9.27 4.08
N LYS A 80 8.39 -9.30 5.12
CA LYS A 80 9.39 -8.24 5.37
C LYS A 80 10.47 -8.23 4.28
N LEU A 81 10.99 -9.40 3.92
CA LEU A 81 11.96 -9.56 2.83
C LEU A 81 11.42 -9.01 1.50
N THR A 82 10.16 -9.32 1.20
CA THR A 82 9.48 -8.84 0.00
C THR A 82 9.35 -7.31 -0.06
N ARG A 83 9.23 -6.63 1.09
CA ARG A 83 9.26 -5.15 1.14
C ARG A 83 10.68 -4.62 0.98
N GLY A 84 11.67 -5.33 1.52
CA GLY A 84 13.09 -5.02 1.36
C GLY A 84 13.52 -4.95 -0.12
N SER A 85 13.03 -5.85 -0.97
CA SER A 85 13.40 -5.89 -2.38
C SER A 85 12.98 -4.64 -3.19
N GLY A 86 12.07 -3.81 -2.66
CA GLY A 86 11.54 -2.63 -3.35
C GLY A 86 12.06 -1.28 -2.81
N ILE A 87 13.01 -1.28 -1.87
CA ILE A 87 13.45 -0.04 -1.20
C ILE A 87 14.05 0.97 -2.18
N ILE A 88 14.93 0.51 -3.07
CA ILE A 88 15.64 1.35 -4.04
C ILE A 88 14.64 2.00 -5.01
N ALA A 89 13.63 1.24 -5.42
CA ALA A 89 12.58 1.74 -6.30
C ALA A 89 11.80 2.89 -5.64
N LEU A 90 11.52 2.84 -4.34
CA LEU A 90 10.84 3.92 -3.62
C LEU A 90 11.64 5.22 -3.65
N PHE A 91 12.94 5.16 -3.42
CA PHE A 91 13.82 6.34 -3.49
C PHE A 91 13.95 6.86 -4.93
N HIS A 92 14.04 5.96 -5.92
CA HIS A 92 14.05 6.35 -7.32
C HIS A 92 12.74 7.04 -7.73
N PHE A 93 11.59 6.50 -7.33
CA PHE A 93 10.29 7.13 -7.58
C PHE A 93 10.17 8.49 -6.89
N ALA A 94 10.71 8.65 -5.68
CA ALA A 94 10.75 9.94 -4.99
C ALA A 94 11.61 10.96 -5.77
N ALA A 95 12.77 10.56 -6.26
CA ALA A 95 13.65 11.42 -7.07
C ALA A 95 12.98 11.83 -8.40
N THR A 96 12.35 10.89 -9.10
CA THR A 96 11.62 11.17 -10.34
C THR A 96 10.41 12.07 -10.09
N ALA A 97 9.68 11.84 -8.98
CA ALA A 97 8.57 12.72 -8.59
C ALA A 97 9.03 14.15 -8.29
N ALA A 98 10.21 14.33 -7.68
CA ALA A 98 10.77 15.65 -7.40
C ALA A 98 11.14 16.43 -8.67
N LYS A 99 11.67 15.72 -9.69
CA LYS A 99 12.07 16.29 -10.99
C LYS A 99 10.89 16.66 -11.90
N ASN A 100 9.71 16.09 -11.67
CA ASN A 100 8.54 16.38 -12.49
C ASN A 100 8.06 17.82 -12.26
N GLN A 101 8.09 18.65 -13.32
CA GLN A 101 7.66 20.06 -13.27
C GLN A 101 6.19 20.27 -13.63
N GLU A 102 5.52 19.27 -14.22
CA GLU A 102 4.14 19.39 -14.72
C GLU A 102 3.08 19.23 -13.61
N LYS A 103 3.48 18.75 -12.44
CA LYS A 103 2.56 18.55 -11.30
C LYS A 103 2.43 19.81 -10.47
N ASP A 104 1.23 20.01 -9.91
CA ASP A 104 0.98 20.99 -8.86
C ASP A 104 2.05 20.85 -7.75
N LYS A 105 2.69 21.97 -7.40
CA LYS A 105 3.82 22.03 -6.47
C LYS A 105 3.46 21.40 -5.13
N VAL A 106 2.23 21.63 -4.64
CA VAL A 106 1.76 21.11 -3.35
C VAL A 106 1.66 19.58 -3.38
N LEU A 107 0.97 19.03 -4.37
CA LEU A 107 0.83 17.58 -4.56
C LEU A 107 2.18 16.90 -4.81
N LYS A 108 3.11 17.58 -5.48
CA LYS A 108 4.47 17.09 -5.69
C LYS A 108 5.21 16.88 -4.37
N HIS A 109 5.23 17.90 -3.50
CA HIS A 109 5.92 17.79 -2.20
C HIS A 109 5.28 16.73 -1.30
N LEU A 110 3.96 16.64 -1.29
CA LEU A 110 3.23 15.59 -0.56
C LEU A 110 3.57 14.19 -1.08
N LEU A 111 3.66 14.01 -2.40
CA LEU A 111 4.04 12.74 -3.02
C LEU A 111 5.48 12.34 -2.70
N VAL A 112 6.43 13.29 -2.82
CA VAL A 112 7.84 13.06 -2.48
C VAL A 112 7.97 12.70 -1.00
N GLY A 113 7.31 13.45 -0.12
CA GLY A 113 7.28 13.16 1.32
C GLY A 113 6.73 11.76 1.61
N LYS A 114 5.61 11.38 1.00
CA LYS A 114 5.03 10.04 1.12
C LYS A 114 6.01 8.93 0.71
N LEU A 115 6.62 9.05 -0.47
CA LEU A 115 7.53 8.03 -1.01
C LEU A 115 8.81 7.92 -0.19
N LEU A 116 9.37 9.04 0.26
CA LEU A 116 10.56 9.07 1.11
C LEU A 116 10.26 8.44 2.48
N SER A 117 9.12 8.78 3.07
CA SER A 117 8.68 8.19 4.34
C SER A 117 8.50 6.67 4.25
N GLN A 118 7.91 6.19 3.15
CA GLN A 118 7.78 4.77 2.87
C GLN A 118 9.13 4.08 2.65
N GLY A 119 10.08 4.75 1.98
CA GLY A 119 11.45 4.26 1.79
C GLY A 119 12.21 4.13 3.10
N VAL A 120 12.15 5.16 3.96
CA VAL A 120 12.77 5.15 5.30
C VAL A 120 12.14 4.04 6.17
N PHE A 121 10.81 3.92 6.17
CA PHE A 121 10.12 2.83 6.88
C PHE A 121 10.59 1.45 6.40
N ALA A 122 10.62 1.22 5.08
CA ALA A 122 11.02 -0.06 4.51
C ALA A 122 12.49 -0.39 4.82
N THR A 123 13.36 0.62 4.84
CA THR A 123 14.78 0.45 5.22
C THR A 123 14.92 0.02 6.68
N LEU A 124 14.22 0.68 7.60
CA LEU A 124 14.26 0.35 9.02
C LEU A 124 13.59 -1.01 9.31
N ASP A 125 12.49 -1.35 8.65
CA ASP A 125 11.85 -2.67 8.79
C ASP A 125 12.73 -3.80 8.22
N PHE A 126 13.52 -3.51 7.18
CA PHE A 126 14.50 -4.45 6.63
C PHE A 126 15.70 -4.64 7.57
N LEU A 127 16.16 -3.59 8.25
CA LEU A 127 17.18 -3.73 9.31
C LEU A 127 16.68 -4.66 10.44
N CYS A 128 15.43 -4.47 10.90
CA CYS A 128 14.81 -5.38 11.87
C CYS A 128 14.62 -6.80 11.34
N TYR A 129 14.51 -6.99 10.02
CA TYR A 129 14.48 -8.32 9.41
C TYR A 129 15.85 -9.01 9.46
N ASN A 130 16.94 -8.28 9.18
CA ASN A 130 18.30 -8.83 9.26
C ASN A 130 18.66 -9.30 10.69
N ASP A 131 18.17 -8.58 11.70
CA ASP A 131 18.28 -9.01 13.10
C ASP A 131 17.46 -10.26 13.40
N ALA A 132 16.21 -10.32 12.94
CA ALA A 132 15.36 -11.49 13.15
C ALA A 132 15.88 -12.78 12.48
N VAL A 133 16.69 -12.66 11.43
CA VAL A 133 17.34 -13.79 10.74
C VAL A 133 18.74 -14.08 11.31
N GLY A 134 19.30 -13.18 12.12
CA GLY A 134 20.62 -13.34 12.74
C GLY A 134 21.81 -12.93 11.84
N ILE A 135 21.56 -12.18 10.76
CA ILE A 135 22.62 -11.67 9.88
C ILE A 135 23.35 -10.50 10.53
N VAL A 136 22.60 -9.60 11.18
CA VAL A 136 23.12 -8.42 11.88
C VAL A 136 22.44 -8.31 13.23
N THR A 137 23.18 -8.38 14.33
CA THR A 137 22.62 -8.21 15.67
C THR A 137 22.46 -6.73 16.00
N LEU A 138 21.23 -6.30 16.25
CA LEU A 138 20.93 -4.93 16.66
C LEU A 138 20.80 -4.86 18.19
N PRO A 139 21.49 -3.94 18.86
CA PRO A 139 21.44 -3.84 20.33
C PRO A 139 20.05 -3.44 20.86
N ASN A 140 19.22 -2.76 20.04
CA ASN A 140 17.87 -2.36 20.43
C ASN A 140 16.88 -2.35 19.25
N VAL A 141 16.45 -3.54 18.84
CA VAL A 141 15.49 -3.75 17.76
C VAL A 141 14.18 -3.00 18.00
N ALA A 142 13.69 -2.98 19.24
CA ALA A 142 12.45 -2.32 19.60
C ALA A 142 12.52 -0.79 19.34
N ALA A 143 13.65 -0.15 19.61
CA ALA A 143 13.85 1.27 19.32
C ALA A 143 13.86 1.54 17.81
N VAL A 144 14.52 0.70 17.03
CA VAL A 144 14.55 0.80 15.55
C VAL A 144 13.15 0.63 14.98
N GLN A 145 12.40 -0.36 15.47
CA GLN A 145 11.01 -0.61 15.06
C GLN A 145 10.09 0.58 15.38
N ARG A 146 10.26 1.22 16.55
CA ARG A 146 9.52 2.45 16.91
C ARG A 146 9.81 3.59 15.93
N LYS A 147 11.08 3.79 15.54
CA LYS A 147 11.46 4.79 14.53
C LYS A 147 10.84 4.46 13.16
N ALA A 148 10.83 3.17 12.78
CA ALA A 148 10.16 2.72 11.57
C ALA A 148 8.67 3.10 11.57
N TYR A 149 7.95 2.85 12.67
CA TYR A 149 6.54 3.22 12.77
C TYR A 149 6.29 4.73 12.74
N LYS A 150 7.19 5.53 13.31
CA LYS A 150 7.12 7.00 13.17
C LYS A 150 7.26 7.43 11.71
N ALA A 151 8.23 6.86 10.98
CA ALA A 151 8.38 7.11 9.55
C ALA A 151 7.18 6.62 8.73
N TRP A 152 6.60 5.48 9.08
CA TRP A 152 5.36 5.01 8.43
C TRP A 152 4.20 6.00 8.65
N LEU A 153 4.03 6.49 9.88
CA LEU A 153 2.98 7.46 10.23
C LEU A 153 3.12 8.77 9.46
N CYS A 154 4.33 9.30 9.30
CA CYS A 154 4.58 10.48 8.46
C CYS A 154 4.09 10.26 7.01
N GLY A 155 4.31 9.07 6.44
CA GLY A 155 3.83 8.72 5.10
C GLY A 155 2.30 8.65 5.01
N VAL A 156 1.65 8.16 6.06
CA VAL A 156 0.18 8.18 6.17
C VAL A 156 -0.34 9.61 6.21
N ILE A 157 0.26 10.49 7.02
CA ILE A 157 -0.12 11.91 7.10
C ILE A 157 -0.02 12.58 5.73
N PHE A 158 1.11 12.43 5.03
CA PHE A 158 1.27 12.99 3.68
C PHE A 158 0.24 12.42 2.69
N SER A 159 -0.07 11.13 2.77
CA SER A 159 -1.08 10.52 1.92
C SER A 159 -2.48 11.05 2.21
N THR A 160 -2.83 11.23 3.48
CA THR A 160 -4.14 11.76 3.90
C THR A 160 -4.31 13.20 3.43
N ILE A 161 -3.30 14.05 3.64
CA ILE A 161 -3.33 15.44 3.17
C ILE A 161 -3.43 15.50 1.64
N SER A 162 -2.68 14.66 0.93
CA SER A 162 -2.77 14.58 -0.54
C SER A 162 -4.18 14.21 -1.02
N THR A 163 -4.81 13.21 -0.40
CA THR A 163 -6.16 12.78 -0.77
C THR A 163 -7.19 13.88 -0.47
N LEU A 164 -7.09 14.54 0.69
CA LEU A 164 -7.98 15.66 1.05
C LEU A 164 -7.83 16.83 0.08
N TYR A 165 -6.60 17.17 -0.30
CA TYR A 165 -6.33 18.22 -1.27
C TYR A 165 -6.98 17.92 -2.62
N SER A 166 -6.74 16.72 -3.16
CA SER A 166 -7.33 16.30 -4.44
C SER A 166 -8.86 16.26 -4.38
N LEU A 167 -9.43 15.87 -3.24
CA LEU A 167 -10.88 15.87 -3.05
C LEU A 167 -11.45 17.28 -3.19
N VAL A 168 -10.87 18.26 -2.48
CA VAL A 168 -11.30 19.67 -2.54
C VAL A 168 -11.17 20.23 -3.97
N GLU A 169 -10.13 19.85 -4.70
CA GLU A 169 -9.95 20.26 -6.10
C GLU A 169 -11.03 19.68 -7.02
N ILE A 170 -11.42 18.42 -6.81
CA ILE A 170 -12.52 17.79 -7.54
C ILE A 170 -13.84 18.52 -7.27
N TRP A 171 -14.15 18.83 -6.01
CA TRP A 171 -15.35 19.60 -5.65
C TRP A 171 -15.38 20.97 -6.34
N ARG A 172 -14.26 21.70 -6.34
CA ARG A 172 -14.16 23.00 -7.04
C ARG A 172 -14.41 22.87 -8.54
N ARG A 173 -13.83 21.85 -9.17
CA ARG A 173 -14.01 21.61 -10.61
C ARG A 173 -15.47 21.26 -10.94
N GLN A 174 -16.12 20.45 -10.11
CA GLN A 174 -17.54 20.09 -10.30
C GLN A 174 -18.46 21.30 -10.22
N ASN A 175 -18.27 22.18 -9.22
CA ASN A 175 -19.07 23.39 -9.08
C ASN A 175 -18.89 24.34 -10.27
N TYR A 176 -17.64 24.54 -10.72
CA TYR A 176 -17.35 25.36 -11.89
C TYR A 176 -17.99 24.82 -13.19
N THR A 177 -17.94 23.50 -13.40
CA THR A 177 -18.60 22.88 -14.55
C THR A 177 -20.13 22.99 -14.47
N ALA A 178 -20.72 22.91 -13.27
CA ALA A 178 -22.15 23.10 -13.07
C ALA A 178 -22.60 24.53 -13.41
N GLU A 179 -21.83 25.54 -12.99
CA GLU A 179 -22.08 26.95 -13.33
C GLU A 179 -22.03 27.21 -14.83
N ILE A 180 -21.01 26.71 -15.53
CA ILE A 180 -20.89 26.84 -17.00
C ILE A 180 -22.07 26.16 -17.71
N ASN A 181 -22.41 24.94 -17.31
CA ASN A 181 -23.51 24.22 -17.94
C ASN A 181 -24.86 24.91 -17.71
N GLY A 182 -25.06 25.54 -16.54
CA GLY A 182 -26.23 26.36 -16.25
C GLY A 182 -26.32 27.59 -17.15
N GLN A 183 -25.21 28.32 -17.34
CA GLN A 183 -25.15 29.48 -18.23
C GLN A 183 -25.36 29.09 -19.70
N ALA A 184 -24.80 27.96 -20.14
CA ALA A 184 -25.02 27.44 -21.48
C ALA A 184 -26.49 27.09 -21.73
N ALA A 185 -27.16 26.46 -20.75
CA ALA A 185 -28.59 26.16 -20.85
C ALA A 185 -29.47 27.42 -20.89
N GLU A 186 -29.12 28.45 -20.11
CA GLU A 186 -29.84 29.74 -20.14
C GLU A 186 -29.69 30.45 -21.49
N ASN A 187 -28.49 30.46 -22.08
CA ASN A 187 -28.25 31.07 -23.38
C ASN A 187 -29.02 30.38 -24.52
N ILE A 188 -29.13 29.05 -24.50
CA ILE A 188 -29.92 28.28 -25.48
C ILE A 188 -31.42 28.58 -25.34
N SER A 189 -31.91 28.87 -24.13
CA SER A 189 -33.32 29.20 -23.93
C SER A 189 -33.74 30.61 -24.36
N LYS A 190 -32.77 31.48 -24.65
CA LYS A 190 -33.00 32.87 -25.08
C LYS A 190 -32.92 33.07 -26.60
N GLU A 191 -32.45 32.07 -27.35
CA GLU A 191 -32.50 31.99 -28.81
C GLU A 191 -33.77 31.27 -29.29
#